data_AF-A0A1J4WM79-F1
#
_entry.id   AF-A0A1J4WM79-F1
#
_cell.length_a   1.000
_cell.length_b   1.000
_cell.length_c   1.000
_cell.angle_alpha   90.00
_cell.angle_beta   90.00
_cell.angle_gamma   90.00
#
_symmetry.space_group_name_H-M   'P 1'
#
loop_
_entity.id
_entity.type
_entity.pdbx_description
1 polymer ?
#
loop_
_entity_poly.entity_id
_entity_poly.type
_entity_poly.pdbx_seq_one_letter_code
_entity_poly.pdbx_strand_id
1 'polypeptide(L)'
;MNKSILLGNEAIVQGALEAGAQFVATYPGTPASEIGNEFAKIAKNNDQLYFEFSTNEKLAIEAVIGASFSGLRCLCAMKNFGLNVASDSLLPFLYTGSKGPTVIVVADDPSCHSSAQSEENSRGFAQLAHIPILEPADSQECLDFIKLGFDISEKFGLPVIVRLTTRVAHQRSVVELGKFTPRADLGVVKFVPNKHQFVTMPPRVLEMHQELLDKIEKIREYAEKSEINKVQNKIESSKIGVIASGVGYLHAMEAMEMLGLDLPVLKLGFFYPLPEQKIKEFIKPLKKVLVVEELDPYLEKEITALAKEANPELEIFGKNVLPEVGELKPEQVITALAVITGKKMEAALTNFKTIKHSPRFCTQPMCPYWKVFAALKKAAPQAIFGGDIGCYMIAGFAPMQVYDYMFCMGSSIGIGHGIAKALGMNQPASAEAMAGKKVITLMGDSTFFHSGMPALLNAVYNQSNILAIIVDNRITAMTGHQPNPGMGENVEAGTVAEVKIEQIVAALGVKAENLKVVDPVDDFDGMVATIQDFYSKNEISVIVARRMCALLEKRKGI
;
A
#
# COMPACT_ATOMS: atom_id res chain seq x y z
N MET A 1 -23.41 -24.99 7.44
CA MET A 1 -22.55 -23.98 6.80
C MET A 1 -21.34 -23.78 7.71
N ASN A 2 -20.13 -23.78 7.16
CA ASN A 2 -18.92 -23.62 7.96
C ASN A 2 -18.69 -22.11 8.19
N LYS A 3 -18.69 -21.65 9.44
CA LYS A 3 -18.49 -20.23 9.79
C LYS A 3 -17.14 -20.06 10.48
N SER A 4 -16.46 -18.95 10.24
CA SER A 4 -15.18 -18.63 10.87
C SER A 4 -15.08 -17.14 11.15
N ILE A 5 -14.27 -16.75 12.13
CA ILE A 5 -13.99 -15.33 12.42
C ILE A 5 -12.67 -15.00 11.73
N LEU A 6 -12.72 -14.14 10.71
CA LEU A 6 -11.56 -13.80 9.89
C LEU A 6 -11.29 -12.31 9.90
N LEU A 7 -10.01 -11.94 9.88
CA LEU A 7 -9.56 -10.61 9.47
C LEU A 7 -9.99 -10.34 8.02
N GLY A 8 -10.17 -9.07 7.66
CA GLY A 8 -10.39 -8.69 6.27
C GLY A 8 -9.32 -9.27 5.34
N ASN A 9 -8.04 -9.15 5.71
CA ASN A 9 -6.92 -9.74 4.98
C ASN A 9 -7.00 -11.28 4.88
N GLU A 10 -7.38 -11.98 5.94
CA GLU A 10 -7.56 -13.44 5.91
C GLU A 10 -8.73 -13.85 5.00
N ALA A 11 -9.80 -13.05 4.99
CA ALA A 11 -10.96 -13.28 4.13
C ALA A 11 -10.64 -13.03 2.64
N ILE A 12 -9.77 -12.07 2.32
CA ILE A 12 -9.23 -11.90 0.96
C ILE A 12 -8.51 -13.16 0.50
N VAL A 13 -7.63 -13.72 1.33
CA VAL A 13 -6.90 -14.96 1.03
C VAL A 13 -7.88 -16.11 0.83
N GLN A 14 -8.85 -16.26 1.73
CA GLN A 14 -9.89 -17.28 1.60
C GLN A 14 -10.71 -17.13 0.31
N GLY A 15 -11.12 -15.91 -0.06
CA GLY A 15 -11.84 -15.64 -1.31
C GLY A 15 -11.02 -15.99 -2.54
N ALA A 16 -9.72 -15.70 -2.53
CA ALA A 16 -8.81 -16.03 -3.62
C ALA A 16 -8.59 -17.55 -3.75
N LEU A 17 -8.46 -18.27 -2.63
CA LEU A 17 -8.40 -19.72 -2.63
C LEU A 17 -9.70 -20.33 -3.14
N GLU A 18 -10.85 -19.86 -2.67
CA GLU A 18 -12.16 -20.33 -3.14
C GLU A 18 -12.39 -20.08 -4.63
N ALA A 19 -11.84 -18.99 -5.16
CA ALA A 19 -11.84 -18.67 -6.57
C ALA A 19 -10.78 -19.44 -7.36
N GLY A 20 -9.93 -20.26 -6.73
CA GLY A 20 -8.88 -21.02 -7.40
C GLY A 20 -7.77 -20.12 -7.96
N ALA A 21 -7.28 -19.16 -7.19
CA ALA A 21 -6.06 -18.42 -7.50
C ALA A 21 -4.86 -19.38 -7.62
N GLN A 22 -3.98 -19.12 -8.58
CA GLN A 22 -2.88 -20.02 -8.95
C GLN A 22 -1.51 -19.34 -8.87
N PHE A 23 -1.46 -18.02 -9.04
CA PHE A 23 -0.23 -17.24 -8.97
C PHE A 23 -0.45 -15.99 -8.12
N VAL A 24 0.35 -15.83 -7.07
CA VAL A 24 0.24 -14.68 -6.17
C VAL A 24 1.62 -14.07 -5.94
N ALA A 25 1.73 -12.77 -6.13
CA ALA A 25 2.95 -12.03 -5.85
C ALA A 25 2.65 -10.75 -5.06
N THR A 26 3.57 -10.37 -4.17
CA THR A 26 3.41 -9.16 -3.34
C THR A 26 4.76 -8.65 -2.85
N TYR A 27 4.83 -7.35 -2.56
CA TYR A 27 5.84 -6.79 -1.68
C TYR A 27 5.16 -6.44 -0.34
N PRO A 28 5.77 -6.79 0.81
CA PRO A 28 5.11 -6.65 2.10
C PRO A 28 4.91 -5.17 2.50
N GLY A 29 3.65 -4.80 2.77
CA GLY A 29 3.28 -3.46 3.21
C GLY A 29 1.98 -3.47 4.03
N THR A 30 2.04 -2.97 5.27
CA THR A 30 0.84 -2.81 6.13
C THR A 30 -0.02 -1.68 5.58
N PRO A 31 -1.36 -1.82 5.50
CA PRO A 31 -2.20 -2.84 6.13
C PRO A 31 -2.53 -4.08 5.28
N ALA A 32 -1.74 -4.43 4.26
CA ALA A 32 -1.96 -5.62 3.41
C ALA A 32 -1.05 -6.82 3.76
N SER A 33 -0.11 -6.67 4.70
CA SER A 33 0.97 -7.64 4.97
C SER A 33 0.49 -9.06 5.27
N GLU A 34 -0.62 -9.22 5.98
CA GLU A 34 -1.16 -10.53 6.37
C GLU A 34 -1.57 -11.35 5.14
N ILE A 35 -1.98 -10.72 4.04
CA ILE A 35 -2.35 -11.41 2.80
C ILE A 35 -1.18 -12.25 2.31
N GLY A 36 0.00 -11.63 2.15
CA GLY A 36 1.21 -12.33 1.74
C GLY A 36 1.67 -13.37 2.76
N ASN A 37 1.56 -13.06 4.06
CA ASN A 37 1.98 -13.99 5.12
C ASN A 37 1.15 -15.28 5.11
N GLU A 38 -0.16 -15.20 4.90
CA GLU A 38 -1.02 -16.38 4.83
C GLU A 38 -0.78 -17.18 3.54
N PHE A 39 -0.67 -16.53 2.39
CA PHE A 39 -0.31 -17.23 1.15
C PHE A 39 1.05 -17.93 1.25
N ALA A 40 2.05 -17.30 1.89
CA ALA A 40 3.35 -17.91 2.11
C ALA A 40 3.29 -19.20 2.95
N LYS A 41 2.34 -19.31 3.89
CA LYS A 41 2.12 -20.54 4.67
C LYS A 41 1.40 -21.61 3.84
N ILE A 42 0.43 -21.19 3.04
CA ILE A 42 -0.43 -22.08 2.24
C ILE A 42 0.34 -22.68 1.06
N ALA A 43 1.09 -21.87 0.31
CA ALA A 43 1.83 -22.28 -0.88
C ALA A 43 2.86 -23.38 -0.59
N LYS A 44 3.51 -23.36 0.58
CA LYS A 44 4.44 -24.40 1.04
C LYS A 44 3.87 -25.83 1.04
N ASN A 45 2.54 -25.97 1.08
CA ASN A 45 1.86 -27.25 1.09
C ASN A 45 0.79 -27.36 -0.02
N ASN A 46 0.87 -26.51 -1.05
CA ASN A 46 -0.11 -26.48 -2.13
C ASN A 46 0.55 -26.27 -3.50
N ASP A 47 0.85 -27.37 -4.18
CA ASP A 47 1.49 -27.38 -5.50
C ASP A 47 0.69 -26.69 -6.63
N GLN A 48 -0.60 -26.36 -6.39
CA GLN A 48 -1.44 -25.65 -7.37
C GLN A 48 -1.36 -24.12 -7.24
N LEU A 49 -0.66 -23.63 -6.24
CA LEU A 49 -0.53 -22.21 -5.91
C LEU A 49 0.95 -21.84 -5.82
N TYR A 50 1.41 -21.00 -6.74
CA TYR A 50 2.71 -20.36 -6.61
C TYR A 50 2.57 -19.05 -5.81
N PHE A 51 3.45 -18.84 -4.83
CA PHE A 51 3.53 -17.58 -4.11
C PHE A 51 4.96 -17.03 -4.02
N GLU A 52 5.11 -15.72 -4.21
CA GLU A 52 6.38 -15.04 -3.94
C GLU A 52 6.24 -13.70 -3.20
N PHE A 53 7.22 -13.42 -2.35
CA PHE A 53 7.56 -12.05 -1.98
C PHE A 53 8.56 -11.51 -3.00
N SER A 54 8.12 -10.58 -3.84
CA SER A 54 8.98 -9.91 -4.83
C SER A 54 9.80 -8.79 -4.16
N THR A 55 10.80 -8.24 -4.84
CA THR A 55 11.67 -7.20 -4.22
C THR A 55 11.05 -5.82 -4.15
N ASN A 56 10.00 -5.55 -4.94
CA ASN A 56 9.16 -4.36 -4.89
C ASN A 56 7.81 -4.64 -5.60
N GLU A 57 6.86 -3.72 -5.50
CA GLU A 57 5.52 -3.87 -6.07
C GLU A 57 5.51 -3.85 -7.60
N LYS A 58 6.46 -3.14 -8.23
CA LYS A 58 6.63 -3.14 -9.68
C LYS A 58 6.94 -4.55 -10.19
N LEU A 59 7.88 -5.25 -9.56
CA LEU A 59 8.22 -6.62 -9.94
C LEU A 59 7.08 -7.61 -9.58
N ALA A 60 6.39 -7.39 -8.46
CA ALA A 60 5.23 -8.22 -8.09
C ALA A 60 4.12 -8.15 -9.15
N ILE A 61 3.77 -6.94 -9.61
CA ILE A 61 2.74 -6.79 -10.64
C ILE A 61 3.24 -7.31 -12.00
N GLU A 62 4.51 -7.13 -12.35
CA GLU A 62 5.09 -7.67 -13.60
C GLU A 62 5.06 -9.20 -13.63
N ALA A 63 5.36 -9.86 -12.51
CA ALA A 63 5.25 -11.31 -12.37
C ALA A 63 3.80 -11.78 -12.57
N VAL A 64 2.83 -11.09 -11.94
CA VAL A 64 1.38 -11.34 -12.11
C VAL A 64 0.91 -11.10 -13.54
N ILE A 65 1.40 -10.06 -14.22
CA ILE A 65 1.10 -9.78 -15.62
C ILE A 65 1.60 -10.93 -16.51
N GLY A 66 2.84 -11.38 -16.32
CA GLY A 66 3.41 -12.50 -17.06
C GLY A 66 2.64 -13.82 -16.85
N ALA A 67 2.24 -14.11 -15.61
CA ALA A 67 1.41 -15.26 -15.27
C ALA A 67 0.01 -15.16 -15.92
N SER A 68 -0.61 -13.97 -15.89
CA SER A 68 -1.89 -13.70 -16.52
C SER A 68 -1.83 -13.88 -18.04
N PHE A 69 -0.76 -13.46 -18.71
CA PHE A 69 -0.59 -13.69 -20.16
C PHE A 69 -0.57 -15.18 -20.53
N SER A 70 -0.26 -16.05 -19.58
CA SER A 70 -0.32 -17.51 -19.72
C SER A 70 -1.67 -18.11 -19.32
N GLY A 71 -2.64 -17.29 -18.92
CA GLY A 71 -4.01 -17.68 -18.59
C GLY A 71 -4.26 -18.02 -17.12
N LEU A 72 -3.26 -17.88 -16.24
CA LEU A 72 -3.39 -18.20 -14.82
C LEU A 72 -4.28 -17.19 -14.09
N ARG A 73 -5.01 -17.65 -13.07
CA ARG A 73 -5.75 -16.76 -12.18
C ARG A 73 -4.78 -16.14 -11.17
N CYS A 74 -4.64 -14.82 -11.21
CA CYS A 74 -3.54 -14.13 -10.53
C CYS A 74 -4.04 -13.12 -9.49
N LEU A 75 -3.32 -13.00 -8.37
CA LEU A 75 -3.57 -11.95 -7.37
C LEU A 75 -2.28 -11.20 -7.08
N CYS A 76 -2.37 -9.87 -7.06
CA CYS A 76 -1.31 -9.02 -6.53
C CYS A 76 -1.86 -8.25 -5.33
N ALA A 77 -1.17 -8.27 -4.19
CA ALA A 77 -1.56 -7.48 -3.03
C ALA A 77 -0.50 -6.45 -2.70
N MET A 78 -0.93 -5.23 -2.37
CA MET A 78 -0.04 -4.15 -1.96
C MET A 78 -0.79 -3.09 -1.15
N LYS A 79 -0.02 -2.23 -0.51
CA LYS A 79 -0.49 -0.97 0.07
C LYS A 79 -0.69 0.09 -1.03
N ASN A 80 -1.48 1.13 -0.78
CA ASN A 80 -1.62 2.30 -1.67
C ASN A 80 -0.28 2.85 -2.21
N PHE A 81 0.74 3.07 -1.37
CA PHE A 81 2.07 3.51 -1.87
C PHE A 81 2.74 2.54 -2.82
N GLY A 82 2.51 1.24 -2.61
CA GLY A 82 2.99 0.21 -3.50
C GLY A 82 2.36 0.30 -4.89
N LEU A 83 1.10 0.75 -4.96
CA LEU A 83 0.42 1.02 -6.22
C LEU A 83 1.09 2.13 -7.01
N ASN A 84 1.61 3.17 -6.34
CA ASN A 84 2.43 4.20 -7.00
C ASN A 84 3.69 3.61 -7.63
N VAL A 85 4.39 2.72 -6.91
CA VAL A 85 5.59 2.02 -7.42
C VAL A 85 5.23 1.12 -8.61
N ALA A 86 4.09 0.44 -8.54
CA ALA A 86 3.60 -0.47 -9.58
C ALA A 86 2.95 0.24 -10.78
N SER A 87 2.64 1.53 -10.69
CA SER A 87 1.82 2.27 -11.66
C SER A 87 2.37 2.22 -13.09
N ASP A 88 3.69 2.30 -13.25
CA ASP A 88 4.39 2.22 -14.54
C ASP A 88 4.10 0.90 -15.28
N SER A 89 3.93 -0.21 -14.54
CA SER A 89 3.58 -1.52 -15.12
C SER A 89 2.07 -1.75 -15.16
N LEU A 90 1.32 -1.15 -14.23
CA LEU A 90 -0.14 -1.27 -14.17
C LEU A 90 -0.81 -0.56 -15.35
N LEU A 91 -0.43 0.67 -15.67
CA LEU A 91 -1.14 1.46 -16.69
C LEU A 91 -1.13 0.78 -18.09
N PRO A 92 0.00 0.27 -18.61
CA PRO A 92 0.00 -0.50 -19.87
C PRO A 92 -0.75 -1.84 -19.75
N PHE A 93 -0.86 -2.41 -18.56
CA PHE A 93 -1.59 -3.66 -18.37
C PHE A 93 -3.09 -3.52 -18.68
N LEU A 94 -3.70 -2.37 -18.39
CA LEU A 94 -5.10 -2.11 -18.75
C LEU A 94 -5.32 -2.12 -20.27
N TYR A 95 -4.32 -1.71 -21.04
CA TYR A 95 -4.38 -1.68 -22.51
C TYR A 95 -4.22 -3.09 -23.08
N THR A 96 -3.22 -3.84 -22.59
CA THR A 96 -2.97 -5.23 -23.04
C THR A 96 -4.05 -6.20 -22.58
N GLY A 97 -4.72 -5.87 -21.47
CA GLY A 97 -5.76 -6.68 -20.86
C GLY A 97 -5.20 -7.92 -20.17
N SER A 98 -6.08 -8.56 -19.39
CA SER A 98 -5.78 -9.77 -18.64
C SER A 98 -6.32 -10.99 -19.38
N LYS A 99 -5.44 -11.93 -19.75
CA LYS A 99 -5.87 -13.20 -20.38
C LYS A 99 -6.28 -14.22 -19.31
N GLY A 100 -5.52 -14.28 -18.23
CA GLY A 100 -5.92 -14.94 -16.99
C GLY A 100 -6.64 -13.93 -16.10
N PRO A 101 -7.69 -14.32 -15.36
CA PRO A 101 -8.38 -13.37 -14.48
C PRO A 101 -7.42 -12.84 -13.40
N THR A 102 -7.36 -11.52 -13.22
CA THR A 102 -6.43 -10.86 -12.29
C THR A 102 -7.15 -9.91 -11.35
N VAL A 103 -6.87 -10.05 -10.05
CA VAL A 103 -7.33 -9.13 -9.01
C VAL A 103 -6.15 -8.46 -8.33
N ILE A 104 -6.24 -7.16 -8.11
CA ILE A 104 -5.24 -6.35 -7.43
C ILE A 104 -5.85 -5.85 -6.12
N VAL A 105 -5.31 -6.27 -4.99
CA VAL A 105 -5.75 -5.81 -3.67
C VAL A 105 -4.91 -4.62 -3.27
N VAL A 106 -5.57 -3.50 -3.01
CA VAL A 106 -4.91 -2.24 -2.63
C VAL A 106 -5.46 -1.82 -1.28
N ALA A 107 -4.59 -1.74 -0.28
CA ALA A 107 -4.98 -1.33 1.06
C ALA A 107 -4.51 0.09 1.38
N ASP A 108 -5.46 1.01 1.54
CA ASP A 108 -5.24 2.39 1.93
C ASP A 108 -5.07 2.50 3.45
N ASP A 109 -4.30 3.51 3.89
CA ASP A 109 -3.99 3.75 5.31
C ASP A 109 -4.43 5.14 5.79
N PRO A 110 -5.75 5.42 5.90
CA PRO A 110 -6.24 6.63 6.57
C PRO A 110 -5.64 6.78 7.97
N SER A 111 -5.31 8.00 8.37
CA SER A 111 -4.50 8.41 9.52
C SER A 111 -3.02 8.01 9.49
N CYS A 112 -2.54 7.36 8.42
CA CYS A 112 -1.16 6.90 8.30
C CYS A 112 -0.70 6.03 9.48
N HIS A 113 -1.55 5.10 9.97
CA HIS A 113 -1.24 4.27 11.14
C HIS A 113 0.05 3.46 11.00
N SER A 114 0.38 3.11 9.75
CA SER A 114 1.53 2.30 9.36
C SER A 114 2.47 3.01 8.37
N SER A 115 2.30 4.32 8.16
CA SER A 115 2.97 5.12 7.11
C SER A 115 3.58 6.41 7.66
N ALA A 116 4.54 6.99 6.94
CA ALA A 116 5.03 8.36 7.21
C ALA A 116 5.16 9.24 5.95
N GLN A 117 4.44 8.90 4.89
CA GLN A 117 4.54 9.56 3.58
C GLN A 117 3.40 10.56 3.35
N SER A 118 2.19 10.06 3.12
CA SER A 118 0.97 10.84 2.88
C SER A 118 -0.29 10.02 3.19
N GLU A 119 -1.42 10.70 3.37
CA GLU A 119 -2.73 10.07 3.49
C GLU A 119 -3.35 9.99 2.09
N GLU A 120 -3.12 8.88 1.38
CA GLU A 120 -3.50 8.71 -0.02
C GLU A 120 -4.77 7.88 -0.21
N ASN A 121 -5.59 8.30 -1.16
CA ASN A 121 -6.81 7.62 -1.59
C ASN A 121 -6.65 6.96 -2.97
N SER A 122 -6.58 5.63 -3.00
CA SER A 122 -6.33 4.87 -4.23
C SER A 122 -7.46 4.93 -5.26
N ARG A 123 -8.62 5.49 -4.91
CA ARG A 123 -9.71 5.78 -5.86
C ARG A 123 -9.26 6.67 -7.02
N GLY A 124 -8.25 7.52 -6.83
CA GLY A 124 -7.69 8.35 -7.90
C GLY A 124 -7.19 7.53 -9.11
N PHE A 125 -6.75 6.29 -8.91
CA PHE A 125 -6.34 5.41 -10.00
C PHE A 125 -7.48 5.02 -10.94
N ALA A 126 -8.74 5.05 -10.48
CA ALA A 126 -9.89 4.83 -11.35
C ALA A 126 -9.94 5.85 -12.50
N GLN A 127 -9.69 7.12 -12.18
CA GLN A 127 -9.69 8.22 -13.16
C GLN A 127 -8.46 8.18 -14.06
N LEU A 128 -7.30 7.79 -13.52
CA LEU A 128 -6.05 7.72 -14.27
C LEU A 128 -5.97 6.50 -15.20
N ALA A 129 -6.39 5.33 -14.73
CA ALA A 129 -6.16 4.06 -15.40
C ALA A 129 -7.40 3.47 -16.07
N HIS A 130 -8.60 4.00 -15.79
CA HIS A 130 -9.87 3.37 -16.16
C HIS A 130 -9.96 1.92 -15.66
N ILE A 131 -9.55 1.69 -14.41
CA ILE A 131 -9.56 0.35 -13.79
C ILE A 131 -10.82 0.15 -12.93
N PRO A 132 -11.56 -0.95 -13.07
CA PRO A 132 -12.69 -1.25 -12.21
C PRO A 132 -12.26 -1.39 -10.74
N ILE A 133 -13.02 -0.77 -9.82
CA ILE A 133 -12.73 -0.80 -8.38
C ILE A 133 -13.96 -1.28 -7.61
N LEU A 134 -13.75 -2.32 -6.79
CA LEU A 134 -14.69 -2.83 -5.81
C LEU A 134 -14.27 -2.43 -4.38
N GLU A 135 -15.25 -2.14 -3.52
CA GLU A 135 -15.01 -1.63 -2.16
C GLU A 135 -15.82 -2.40 -1.12
N PRO A 136 -15.27 -3.46 -0.52
CA PRO A 136 -15.93 -4.22 0.54
C PRO A 136 -16.00 -3.41 1.83
N ALA A 137 -17.07 -3.62 2.60
CA ALA A 137 -17.27 -2.97 3.90
C ALA A 137 -16.79 -3.81 5.09
N ASP A 138 -16.79 -5.14 4.95
CA ASP A 138 -16.48 -6.10 6.02
C ASP A 138 -15.72 -7.33 5.49
N SER A 139 -15.34 -8.24 6.40
CA SER A 139 -14.60 -9.45 6.01
C SER A 139 -15.41 -10.40 5.12
N GLN A 140 -16.74 -10.43 5.20
CA GLN A 140 -17.54 -11.27 4.30
C GLN A 140 -17.48 -10.73 2.87
N GLU A 141 -17.66 -9.41 2.71
CA GLU A 141 -17.54 -8.78 1.41
C GLU A 141 -16.11 -8.81 0.86
N CYS A 142 -15.07 -8.82 1.71
CA CYS A 142 -13.71 -9.07 1.25
C CYS A 142 -13.61 -10.41 0.51
N LEU A 143 -14.16 -11.49 1.09
CA LEU A 143 -14.17 -12.81 0.46
C LEU A 143 -14.98 -12.78 -0.85
N ASP A 144 -16.20 -12.24 -0.79
CA ASP A 144 -17.13 -12.26 -1.93
C ASP A 144 -16.65 -11.38 -3.08
N PHE A 145 -16.06 -10.21 -2.79
CA PHE A 145 -15.62 -9.26 -3.80
C PHE A 145 -14.33 -9.70 -4.48
N ILE A 146 -13.49 -10.52 -3.84
CA ILE A 146 -12.37 -11.16 -4.54
C ILE A 146 -12.87 -12.13 -5.61
N LYS A 147 -13.85 -12.97 -5.27
CA LYS A 147 -14.46 -13.92 -6.21
C LYS A 147 -15.13 -13.17 -7.37
N LEU A 148 -15.93 -12.16 -7.03
CA LEU A 148 -16.55 -11.30 -8.03
C LEU A 148 -15.52 -10.55 -8.90
N GLY A 149 -14.43 -10.08 -8.31
CA GLY A 149 -13.33 -9.43 -9.04
C GLY A 149 -12.71 -10.34 -10.07
N PHE A 150 -12.51 -11.63 -9.74
CA PHE A 150 -12.08 -12.62 -10.72
C PHE A 150 -13.11 -12.84 -11.82
N ASP A 151 -14.40 -12.94 -11.49
CA ASP A 151 -15.47 -13.14 -12.49
C ASP A 151 -15.58 -11.94 -13.46
N ILE A 152 -15.48 -10.72 -12.94
CA ILE A 152 -15.44 -9.49 -13.74
C ILE A 152 -14.19 -9.50 -14.63
N SER A 153 -13.03 -9.81 -14.05
CA SER A 153 -11.77 -9.85 -14.80
C SER A 153 -11.81 -10.86 -15.94
N GLU A 154 -12.35 -12.04 -15.69
CA GLU A 154 -12.54 -13.10 -16.69
C GLU A 154 -13.48 -12.67 -17.81
N LYS A 155 -14.59 -12.01 -17.45
CA LYS A 155 -15.61 -11.59 -18.41
C LYS A 155 -15.16 -10.47 -19.33
N PHE A 156 -14.42 -9.49 -18.80
CA PHE A 156 -14.06 -8.27 -19.54
C PHE A 156 -12.60 -8.22 -19.97
N GLY A 157 -11.77 -9.16 -19.51
CA GLY A 157 -10.35 -9.25 -19.84
C GLY A 157 -9.56 -8.04 -19.33
N LEU A 158 -9.88 -7.56 -18.12
CA LEU A 158 -9.20 -6.45 -17.44
C LEU A 158 -8.87 -6.83 -16.00
N PRO A 159 -7.75 -6.36 -15.42
CA PRO A 159 -7.56 -6.45 -13.98
C PRO A 159 -8.64 -5.66 -13.22
N VAL A 160 -8.97 -6.10 -12.00
CA VAL A 160 -9.92 -5.42 -11.11
C VAL A 160 -9.23 -5.10 -9.79
N ILE A 161 -9.40 -3.87 -9.29
CA ILE A 161 -8.95 -3.51 -7.95
C ILE A 161 -10.02 -3.87 -6.93
N VAL A 162 -9.62 -4.52 -5.83
CA VAL A 162 -10.38 -4.58 -4.59
C VAL A 162 -9.68 -3.67 -3.58
N ARG A 163 -10.31 -2.52 -3.28
CA ARG A 163 -9.74 -1.50 -2.41
C ARG A 163 -10.20 -1.70 -0.98
N LEU A 164 -9.26 -1.72 -0.04
CA LEU A 164 -9.50 -1.78 1.40
C LEU A 164 -9.04 -0.48 2.07
N THR A 165 -9.54 -0.22 3.27
CA THR A 165 -8.94 0.73 4.21
C THR A 165 -8.44 -0.03 5.45
N THR A 166 -7.54 0.58 6.25
CA THR A 166 -6.98 -0.05 7.46
C THR A 166 -8.05 -0.70 8.35
N ARG A 167 -9.22 -0.07 8.49
CA ARG A 167 -10.33 -0.63 9.28
C ARG A 167 -10.88 -1.91 8.67
N VAL A 168 -11.10 -1.94 7.35
CA VAL A 168 -11.60 -3.12 6.65
C VAL A 168 -10.57 -4.26 6.65
N ALA A 169 -9.30 -3.94 6.43
CA ALA A 169 -8.21 -4.92 6.39
C ALA A 169 -8.00 -5.62 7.74
N HIS A 170 -8.10 -4.89 8.85
CA HIS A 170 -7.74 -5.37 10.20
C HIS A 170 -8.92 -5.63 11.15
N GLN A 171 -10.17 -5.36 10.74
CA GLN A 171 -11.33 -5.80 11.53
C GLN A 171 -11.56 -7.30 11.38
N ARG A 172 -12.22 -7.90 12.37
CA ARG A 172 -12.69 -9.29 12.31
C ARG A 172 -14.21 -9.33 12.32
N SER A 173 -14.79 -10.09 11.42
CA SER A 173 -16.22 -10.42 11.43
C SER A 173 -16.43 -11.91 11.15
N VAL A 174 -17.67 -12.38 11.37
CA VAL A 174 -18.06 -13.75 11.04
C VAL A 174 -18.19 -13.86 9.52
N VAL A 175 -17.48 -14.82 8.95
CA VAL A 175 -17.48 -15.13 7.51
C VAL A 175 -18.06 -16.52 7.29
N GLU A 176 -19.00 -16.62 6.35
CA GLU A 176 -19.53 -17.87 5.85
C GLU A 176 -18.63 -18.40 4.74
N LEU A 177 -17.98 -19.52 5.01
CA LEU A 177 -17.02 -20.12 4.09
C LEU A 177 -17.76 -20.88 2.98
N GLY A 178 -17.36 -20.61 1.75
CA GLY A 178 -17.85 -21.33 0.58
C GLY A 178 -17.18 -22.67 0.42
N LYS A 179 -17.60 -23.40 -0.61
CA LYS A 179 -16.82 -24.55 -1.10
C LYS A 179 -15.69 -24.02 -1.96
N PHE A 180 -14.50 -24.58 -1.77
CA PHE A 180 -13.42 -24.42 -2.73
C PHE A 180 -13.94 -24.81 -4.12
N THR A 181 -13.79 -23.91 -5.09
CA THR A 181 -14.13 -24.19 -6.48
C THR A 181 -12.81 -24.37 -7.21
N PRO A 182 -12.32 -25.62 -7.37
CA PRO A 182 -11.13 -25.86 -8.16
C PRO A 182 -11.39 -25.29 -9.56
N ARG A 183 -10.47 -24.48 -10.07
CA ARG A 183 -10.52 -24.12 -11.48
C ARG A 183 -10.38 -25.40 -12.31
N ALA A 184 -11.05 -25.43 -13.46
CA ALA A 184 -10.80 -26.47 -14.45
C ALA A 184 -9.29 -26.55 -14.72
N ASP A 185 -8.76 -27.78 -14.78
CA ASP A 185 -7.38 -28.03 -15.15
C ASP A 185 -7.08 -27.30 -16.47
N LEU A 186 -6.15 -26.33 -16.42
CA LEU A 186 -5.70 -25.62 -17.61
C LEU A 186 -4.88 -26.53 -18.54
N GLY A 187 -4.58 -27.75 -18.09
CA GLY A 187 -3.62 -28.64 -18.71
C GLY A 187 -2.23 -28.01 -18.67
N VAL A 188 -1.53 -28.07 -19.79
CA VAL A 188 -0.21 -27.45 -19.91
C VAL A 188 -0.36 -25.95 -20.10
N VAL A 189 0.01 -25.19 -19.08
CA VAL A 189 0.10 -23.72 -19.12
C VAL A 189 1.12 -23.30 -20.17
N LYS A 190 0.71 -22.45 -21.13
CA LYS A 190 1.58 -21.98 -22.23
C LYS A 190 1.37 -20.50 -22.51
N PHE A 191 2.46 -19.76 -22.56
CA PHE A 191 2.48 -18.44 -23.18
C PHE A 191 2.29 -18.59 -24.69
N VAL A 192 1.27 -17.94 -25.24
CA VAL A 192 1.00 -17.91 -26.69
C VAL A 192 1.36 -16.50 -27.19
N PRO A 193 2.42 -16.34 -27.99
CA PRO A 193 2.82 -15.03 -28.48
C PRO A 193 1.70 -14.34 -29.26
N ASN A 194 1.31 -13.14 -28.82
CA ASN A 194 0.33 -12.29 -29.51
C ASN A 194 0.78 -10.84 -29.48
N LYS A 195 1.46 -10.39 -30.55
CA LYS A 195 1.97 -9.01 -30.63
C LYS A 195 0.84 -7.98 -30.62
N HIS A 196 -0.30 -8.30 -31.21
CA HIS A 196 -1.45 -7.38 -31.27
C HIS A 196 -2.06 -7.10 -29.88
N GLN A 197 -1.94 -8.07 -28.96
CA GLN A 197 -2.43 -7.94 -27.59
C GLN A 197 -1.37 -7.38 -26.63
N PHE A 198 -0.13 -7.86 -26.73
CA PHE A 198 0.89 -7.62 -25.69
C PHE A 198 1.90 -6.51 -26.02
N VAL A 199 1.80 -5.84 -27.18
CA VAL A 199 2.72 -4.76 -27.56
C VAL A 199 1.97 -3.44 -27.67
N THR A 200 2.28 -2.50 -26.76
CA THR A 200 1.66 -1.17 -26.67
C THR A 200 2.45 -0.13 -27.47
N MET A 201 2.51 -0.28 -28.79
CA MET A 201 3.18 0.69 -29.69
C MET A 201 2.17 1.38 -30.61
N PRO A 202 2.39 2.65 -31.01
CA PRO A 202 1.59 3.28 -32.07
C PRO A 202 1.68 2.52 -33.41
N PRO A 203 0.60 2.51 -34.21
CA PRO A 203 -0.71 3.14 -33.97
C PRO A 203 -1.63 2.34 -33.03
N ARG A 204 -1.35 1.05 -32.82
CA ARG A 204 -2.19 0.08 -32.08
C ARG A 204 -2.59 0.56 -30.68
N VAL A 205 -1.70 1.26 -29.96
CA VAL A 205 -1.99 1.77 -28.61
C VAL A 205 -3.23 2.69 -28.54
N LEU A 206 -3.54 3.42 -29.62
CA LEU A 206 -4.73 4.28 -29.67
C LEU A 206 -6.01 3.46 -29.79
N GLU A 207 -5.97 2.39 -30.59
CA GLU A 207 -7.08 1.43 -30.72
C GLU A 207 -7.29 0.67 -29.39
N MET A 208 -6.22 0.30 -28.71
CA MET A 208 -6.28 -0.33 -27.37
C MET A 208 -6.96 0.57 -26.36
N HIS A 209 -6.72 1.88 -26.43
CA HIS A 209 -7.39 2.83 -25.55
C HIS A 209 -8.89 2.89 -25.83
N GLN A 210 -9.30 2.94 -27.11
CA GLN A 210 -10.72 2.90 -27.46
C GLN A 210 -11.38 1.60 -26.98
N GLU A 211 -10.71 0.45 -27.16
CA GLU A 211 -11.19 -0.85 -26.65
C GLU A 211 -11.34 -0.85 -25.12
N LEU A 212 -10.42 -0.21 -24.39
CA LEU A 212 -10.51 -0.05 -22.94
C LEU A 212 -11.75 0.75 -22.55
N LEU A 213 -11.99 1.90 -23.18
CA LEU A 213 -13.17 2.73 -22.91
C LEU A 213 -14.47 1.96 -23.21
N ASP A 214 -14.53 1.25 -24.33
CA ASP A 214 -15.69 0.43 -24.71
C ASP A 214 -15.94 -0.70 -23.68
N LYS A 215 -14.88 -1.29 -23.10
CA LYS A 215 -15.02 -2.28 -22.03
C LYS A 215 -15.57 -1.63 -20.76
N ILE A 216 -15.13 -0.42 -20.42
CA ILE A 216 -15.62 0.28 -19.22
C ILE A 216 -17.10 0.62 -19.33
N GLU A 217 -17.59 0.99 -20.51
CA GLU A 217 -19.02 1.13 -20.76
C GLU A 217 -19.79 -0.16 -20.46
N LYS A 218 -19.30 -1.31 -20.93
CA LYS A 218 -19.92 -2.61 -20.64
C LYS A 218 -19.86 -2.99 -19.16
N ILE A 219 -18.81 -2.59 -18.45
CA ILE A 219 -18.70 -2.80 -17.00
C ILE A 219 -19.67 -1.89 -16.25
N ARG A 220 -19.91 -0.66 -16.72
CA ARG A 220 -20.91 0.23 -16.12
C ARG A 220 -22.31 -0.36 -16.23
N GLU A 221 -22.68 -0.89 -17.39
CA GLU A 221 -23.95 -1.63 -17.54
C GLU A 221 -24.07 -2.82 -16.59
N TYR A 222 -22.94 -3.50 -16.32
CA TYR A 222 -22.89 -4.58 -15.34
C TYR A 222 -23.02 -4.05 -13.90
N ALA A 223 -22.36 -2.95 -13.56
CA ALA A 223 -22.41 -2.32 -12.24
C ALA A 223 -23.83 -1.83 -11.88
N GLU A 224 -24.58 -1.31 -12.85
CA GLU A 224 -26.00 -0.91 -12.66
C GLU A 224 -26.86 -2.07 -12.15
N LYS A 225 -26.64 -3.27 -12.71
CA LYS A 225 -27.40 -4.48 -12.40
C LYS A 225 -26.84 -5.27 -11.23
N SER A 226 -25.65 -4.91 -10.74
CA SER A 226 -24.97 -5.65 -9.69
C SER A 226 -25.69 -5.53 -8.35
N GLU A 227 -25.79 -6.66 -7.65
CA GLU A 227 -26.43 -6.78 -6.33
C GLU A 227 -25.57 -6.18 -5.20
N ILE A 228 -24.28 -5.93 -5.46
CA ILE A 228 -23.40 -5.28 -4.47
C ILE A 228 -23.73 -3.79 -4.32
N ASN A 229 -24.39 -3.20 -5.31
CA ASN A 229 -24.94 -1.85 -5.25
C ASN A 229 -26.40 -1.96 -4.79
N LYS A 230 -26.66 -1.82 -3.49
CA LYS A 230 -27.96 -2.12 -2.89
C LYS A 230 -28.55 -0.93 -2.16
N VAL A 231 -29.86 -0.74 -2.36
CA VAL A 231 -30.66 0.15 -1.52
C VAL A 231 -31.16 -0.65 -0.33
N GLN A 232 -30.91 -0.13 0.86
CA GLN A 232 -31.47 -0.60 2.11
C GLN A 232 -32.51 0.38 2.64
N ASN A 233 -33.46 -0.18 3.38
CA ASN A 233 -34.62 0.49 3.91
C ASN A 233 -35.50 1.07 2.78
N LYS A 234 -36.74 1.47 3.11
CA LYS A 234 -37.68 1.96 2.08
C LYS A 234 -37.36 3.41 1.73
N ILE A 235 -37.29 3.76 0.45
CA ILE A 235 -37.02 5.14 0.01
C ILE A 235 -38.10 6.11 0.50
N GLU A 236 -39.34 5.64 0.66
CA GLU A 236 -40.45 6.44 1.16
C GLU A 236 -40.42 6.69 2.68
N SER A 237 -39.50 6.06 3.43
CA SER A 237 -39.42 6.22 4.88
C SER A 237 -39.00 7.64 5.29
N SER A 238 -38.28 8.36 4.41
CA SER A 238 -37.73 9.67 4.71
C SER A 238 -37.48 10.52 3.45
N LYS A 239 -37.34 11.84 3.65
CA LYS A 239 -36.81 12.77 2.63
C LYS A 239 -35.30 12.98 2.75
N ILE A 240 -34.65 12.28 3.68
CA ILE A 240 -33.21 12.30 3.92
C ILE A 240 -32.69 10.90 3.63
N GLY A 241 -31.67 10.76 2.79
CA GLY A 241 -31.01 9.48 2.49
C GLY A 241 -29.51 9.50 2.77
N VAL A 242 -28.89 8.33 2.69
CA VAL A 242 -27.44 8.16 2.85
C VAL A 242 -26.87 7.40 1.65
N ILE A 243 -25.73 7.83 1.13
CA ILE A 243 -24.95 7.08 0.12
C ILE A 243 -23.59 6.77 0.73
N ALA A 244 -23.16 5.51 0.73
CA ALA A 244 -21.92 5.11 1.38
C ALA A 244 -21.22 3.94 0.66
N SER A 245 -19.91 3.85 0.81
CA SER A 245 -19.06 2.79 0.28
C SER A 245 -18.08 2.30 1.36
N GLY A 246 -17.60 1.05 1.21
CA GLY A 246 -16.64 0.45 2.14
C GLY A 246 -17.08 0.56 3.60
N VAL A 247 -16.14 0.88 4.50
CA VAL A 247 -16.42 1.00 5.94
C VAL A 247 -17.41 2.12 6.28
N GLY A 248 -17.51 3.17 5.44
CA GLY A 248 -18.44 4.28 5.64
C GLY A 248 -19.90 3.82 5.69
N TYR A 249 -20.22 2.74 4.98
CA TYR A 249 -21.53 2.11 5.06
C TYR A 249 -21.81 1.54 6.46
N LEU A 250 -20.86 0.82 7.08
CA LEU A 250 -21.05 0.28 8.43
C LEU A 250 -21.21 1.39 9.47
N HIS A 251 -20.43 2.46 9.36
CA HIS A 251 -20.56 3.63 10.24
C HIS A 251 -21.91 4.33 10.09
N ALA A 252 -22.45 4.41 8.87
CA ALA A 252 -23.79 4.93 8.66
C ALA A 252 -24.87 4.04 9.30
N MET A 253 -24.74 2.71 9.18
CA MET A 253 -25.68 1.77 9.81
C MET A 253 -25.69 1.88 11.33
N GLU A 254 -24.50 1.86 11.96
CA GLU A 254 -24.34 2.04 13.40
C GLU A 254 -24.89 3.39 13.87
N ALA A 255 -24.62 4.46 13.12
CA ALA A 255 -25.11 5.79 13.45
C ALA A 255 -26.64 5.90 13.43
N MET A 256 -27.30 5.27 12.45
CA MET A 256 -28.75 5.24 12.39
C MET A 256 -29.37 4.43 13.53
N GLU A 257 -28.78 3.28 13.87
CA GLU A 257 -29.22 2.46 15.01
C GLU A 257 -29.17 3.25 16.31
N MET A 258 -28.06 3.93 16.58
CA MET A 258 -27.87 4.72 17.80
C MET A 258 -28.80 5.94 17.90
N LEU A 259 -29.19 6.53 16.76
CA LEU A 259 -30.11 7.67 16.72
C LEU A 259 -31.59 7.25 16.61
N GLY A 260 -31.87 5.96 16.50
CA GLY A 260 -33.20 5.42 16.23
C GLY A 260 -33.80 6.01 14.95
N LEU A 261 -33.01 5.98 13.87
CA LEU A 261 -33.36 6.47 12.54
C LEU A 261 -33.62 5.31 11.58
N ASP A 262 -34.59 5.50 10.68
CA ASP A 262 -34.88 4.59 9.56
C ASP A 262 -34.81 5.37 8.25
N LEU A 263 -33.60 5.60 7.75
CA LEU A 263 -33.34 6.33 6.51
C LEU A 263 -33.01 5.36 5.37
N PRO A 264 -33.39 5.66 4.13
CA PRO A 264 -32.91 4.90 2.98
C PRO A 264 -31.39 5.06 2.80
N VAL A 265 -30.71 3.95 2.53
CA VAL A 265 -29.25 3.91 2.33
C VAL A 265 -28.93 3.25 1.00
N LEU A 266 -28.20 3.92 0.13
CA LEU A 266 -27.58 3.30 -1.04
C LEU A 266 -26.14 2.91 -0.69
N LYS A 267 -25.90 1.61 -0.55
CA LYS A 267 -24.55 1.07 -0.46
C LYS A 267 -23.99 0.87 -1.87
N LEU A 268 -22.83 1.43 -2.12
CA LEU A 268 -22.06 1.23 -3.34
C LEU A 268 -20.93 0.22 -3.07
N GLY A 269 -20.98 -0.92 -3.76
CA GLY A 269 -19.88 -1.89 -3.78
C GLY A 269 -18.95 -1.69 -4.98
N PHE A 270 -19.45 -1.10 -6.08
CA PHE A 270 -18.61 -0.55 -7.15
C PHE A 270 -18.29 0.91 -6.85
N PHE A 271 -17.01 1.25 -6.84
CA PHE A 271 -16.58 2.65 -6.90
C PHE A 271 -16.40 3.11 -8.35
N TYR A 272 -15.83 2.26 -9.21
CA TYR A 272 -15.65 2.60 -10.62
C TYR A 272 -15.87 1.39 -11.53
N PRO A 273 -16.62 1.54 -12.63
CA PRO A 273 -17.55 2.65 -12.90
C PRO A 273 -18.72 2.69 -11.90
N LEU A 274 -19.27 3.88 -11.65
CA LEU A 274 -20.41 4.06 -10.75
C LEU A 274 -21.73 3.62 -11.41
N PRO A 275 -22.71 3.11 -10.64
CA PRO A 275 -24.07 2.84 -11.12
C PRO A 275 -24.88 4.15 -11.15
N GLU A 276 -24.61 4.99 -12.14
CA GLU A 276 -25.19 6.32 -12.29
C GLU A 276 -26.72 6.34 -12.27
N GLN A 277 -27.40 5.42 -12.96
CA GLN A 277 -28.86 5.37 -13.00
C GLN A 277 -29.44 4.99 -11.64
N LYS A 278 -28.88 3.98 -10.97
CA LYS A 278 -29.29 3.61 -9.62
C LYS A 278 -29.10 4.77 -8.63
N ILE A 279 -28.03 5.54 -8.75
CA ILE A 279 -27.80 6.75 -7.94
C ILE A 279 -28.87 7.80 -8.25
N LYS A 280 -29.14 8.11 -9.52
CA LYS A 280 -30.16 9.09 -9.94
C LYS A 280 -31.55 8.71 -9.42
N GLU A 281 -31.93 7.44 -9.54
CA GLU A 281 -33.21 6.92 -9.02
C GLU A 281 -33.31 7.05 -7.50
N PHE A 282 -32.22 6.77 -6.78
CA PHE A 282 -32.17 6.88 -5.32
C PHE A 282 -32.30 8.33 -4.83
N ILE A 283 -31.66 9.29 -5.49
CA ILE A 283 -31.66 10.70 -5.05
C ILE A 283 -32.90 11.48 -5.48
N LYS A 284 -33.58 11.05 -6.55
CA LYS A 284 -34.75 11.75 -7.14
C LYS A 284 -35.86 12.11 -6.13
N PRO A 285 -36.28 11.25 -5.19
CA PRO A 285 -37.35 11.57 -4.25
C PRO A 285 -36.88 12.28 -2.96
N LEU A 286 -35.57 12.45 -2.77
CA LEU A 286 -34.96 13.00 -1.56
C LEU A 286 -34.91 14.53 -1.60
N LYS A 287 -34.89 15.14 -0.41
CA LYS A 287 -34.57 16.56 -0.21
C LYS A 287 -33.13 16.76 0.26
N LYS A 288 -32.60 15.80 1.03
CA LYS A 288 -31.22 15.82 1.55
C LYS A 288 -30.56 14.47 1.35
N VAL A 289 -29.26 14.46 1.11
CA VAL A 289 -28.46 13.23 1.12
C VAL A 289 -27.15 13.44 1.85
N LEU A 290 -26.75 12.48 2.68
CA LEU A 290 -25.40 12.42 3.26
C LEU A 290 -24.55 11.42 2.48
N VAL A 291 -23.44 11.87 1.91
CA VAL A 291 -22.42 11.02 1.29
C VAL A 291 -21.34 10.70 2.32
N VAL A 292 -21.23 9.41 2.66
CA VAL A 292 -20.29 8.91 3.67
C VAL A 292 -19.14 8.20 2.97
N GLU A 293 -18.03 8.91 2.82
CA GLU A 293 -16.80 8.39 2.23
C GLU A 293 -15.56 8.84 3.02
N GLU A 294 -14.49 8.03 3.00
CA GLU A 294 -13.20 8.37 3.63
C GLU A 294 -12.33 9.24 2.71
N LEU A 295 -11.54 10.13 3.32
CA LEU A 295 -10.56 11.01 2.65
C LEU A 295 -11.19 11.99 1.66
N ASP A 296 -10.73 12.04 0.40
CA ASP A 296 -11.21 12.98 -0.61
C ASP A 296 -12.69 12.76 -1.01
N PRO A 297 -13.42 13.84 -1.39
CA PRO A 297 -14.83 13.78 -1.80
C PRO A 297 -15.03 13.26 -3.24
N TYR A 298 -14.59 12.04 -3.56
CA TYR A 298 -14.77 11.50 -4.91
C TYR A 298 -16.25 11.18 -5.21
N LEU A 299 -16.92 10.43 -4.34
CA LEU A 299 -18.34 10.11 -4.51
C LEU A 299 -19.21 11.36 -4.42
N GLU A 300 -18.93 12.26 -3.47
CA GLU A 300 -19.67 13.51 -3.29
C GLU A 300 -19.64 14.35 -4.58
N LYS A 301 -18.47 14.46 -5.23
CA LYS A 301 -18.32 15.20 -6.50
C LYS A 301 -19.13 14.56 -7.63
N GLU A 302 -19.04 13.24 -7.80
CA GLU A 302 -19.79 12.51 -8.83
C GLU A 302 -21.31 12.62 -8.59
N ILE A 303 -21.77 12.42 -7.36
CA ILE A 303 -23.18 12.53 -6.99
C ILE A 303 -23.67 13.96 -7.21
N THR A 304 -22.85 14.97 -6.90
CA THR A 304 -23.17 16.38 -7.19
C THR A 304 -23.35 16.64 -8.68
N ALA A 305 -22.52 16.03 -9.53
CA ALA A 305 -22.68 16.13 -10.98
C ALA A 305 -23.99 15.46 -11.45
N LEU A 306 -24.28 14.24 -10.98
CA LEU A 306 -25.51 13.51 -11.33
C LEU A 306 -26.78 14.20 -10.81
N ALA A 307 -26.72 14.86 -9.65
CA ALA A 307 -27.85 15.57 -9.06
C ALA A 307 -28.32 16.75 -9.93
N LYS A 308 -27.43 17.42 -10.67
CA LYS A 308 -27.81 18.51 -11.59
C LYS A 308 -28.81 18.08 -12.65
N GLU A 309 -28.81 16.80 -13.01
CA GLU A 309 -29.75 16.24 -13.98
C GLU A 309 -30.98 15.63 -13.31
N ALA A 310 -30.79 14.88 -12.21
CA ALA A 310 -31.85 14.07 -11.62
C ALA A 310 -32.65 14.75 -10.51
N ASN A 311 -32.03 15.65 -9.74
CA ASN A 311 -32.63 16.38 -8.63
C ASN A 311 -31.85 17.68 -8.31
N PRO A 312 -32.04 18.76 -9.10
CA PRO A 312 -31.24 19.99 -8.98
C PRO A 312 -31.38 20.71 -7.61
N GLU A 313 -32.47 20.45 -6.89
CA GLU A 313 -32.78 21.06 -5.59
C GLU A 313 -32.29 20.19 -4.40
N LEU A 314 -31.57 19.09 -4.67
CA LEU A 314 -31.06 18.21 -3.64
C LEU A 314 -29.98 18.89 -2.80
N GLU A 315 -30.17 18.93 -1.49
CA GLU A 315 -29.13 19.36 -0.56
C GLU A 315 -28.17 18.19 -0.28
N ILE A 316 -26.92 18.32 -0.72
CA ILE A 316 -25.89 17.29 -0.55
C ILE A 316 -25.00 17.66 0.63
N PHE A 317 -24.86 16.72 1.54
CA PHE A 317 -23.93 16.77 2.67
C PHE A 317 -22.84 15.72 2.47
N GLY A 318 -21.64 16.04 2.91
CA GLY A 318 -20.47 15.17 2.85
C GLY A 318 -19.35 15.84 3.65
N LYS A 319 -18.33 16.37 2.98
CA LYS A 319 -17.16 16.98 3.62
C LYS A 319 -17.43 18.31 4.32
N ASN A 320 -18.57 18.94 4.06
CA ASN A 320 -19.04 20.06 4.86
C ASN A 320 -19.41 19.67 6.31
N VAL A 321 -19.69 18.38 6.58
CA VAL A 321 -20.05 17.87 7.92
C VAL A 321 -19.22 16.65 8.37
N LEU A 322 -18.42 16.07 7.48
CA LEU A 322 -17.50 14.96 7.72
C LEU A 322 -16.06 15.40 7.43
N PRO A 323 -15.05 14.81 8.07
CA PRO A 323 -13.65 15.18 7.82
C PRO A 323 -13.15 14.70 6.45
N GLU A 324 -12.17 15.43 5.93
CA GLU A 324 -11.31 14.99 4.81
C GLU A 324 -9.98 14.38 5.28
N VAL A 325 -9.65 14.53 6.57
CA VAL A 325 -8.37 14.11 7.15
C VAL A 325 -8.59 13.06 8.23
N GLY A 326 -7.78 12.01 8.18
CA GLY A 326 -7.85 10.89 9.11
C GLY A 326 -8.87 9.83 8.70
N GLU A 327 -8.78 8.72 9.43
CA GLU A 327 -9.76 7.63 9.40
C GLU A 327 -11.13 8.16 9.81
N LEU A 328 -12.15 7.83 9.02
CA LEU A 328 -13.53 8.21 9.33
C LEU A 328 -14.02 7.38 10.51
N LYS A 329 -14.52 8.05 11.55
CA LYS A 329 -14.98 7.39 12.77
C LYS A 329 -16.51 7.36 12.87
N PRO A 330 -17.10 6.34 13.51
CA PRO A 330 -18.55 6.27 13.74
C PRO A 330 -19.11 7.53 14.38
N GLU A 331 -18.42 8.13 15.36
CA GLU A 331 -18.90 9.31 16.10
C GLU A 331 -19.07 10.54 15.20
N GLN A 332 -18.27 10.64 14.15
CA GLN A 332 -18.37 11.72 13.18
C GLN A 332 -19.62 11.56 12.31
N VAL A 333 -19.93 10.33 11.88
CA VAL A 333 -21.15 10.01 11.12
C VAL A 333 -22.41 10.19 11.97
N ILE A 334 -22.36 9.78 13.25
CA ILE A 334 -23.44 10.03 14.23
C ILE A 334 -23.72 11.52 14.35
N THR A 335 -22.68 12.32 14.53
CA THR A 335 -22.81 13.77 14.68
C THR A 335 -23.40 14.40 13.41
N ALA A 336 -22.91 14.00 12.23
CA ALA A 336 -23.42 14.49 10.95
C ALA A 336 -24.91 14.16 10.75
N LEU A 337 -25.32 12.92 11.00
CA LEU A 337 -26.73 12.51 10.89
C LEU A 337 -27.63 13.21 11.90
N ALA A 338 -27.17 13.40 13.14
CA ALA A 338 -27.92 14.14 14.15
C ALA A 338 -28.19 15.59 13.72
N VAL A 339 -27.19 16.27 13.15
CA VAL A 339 -27.32 17.63 12.62
C VAL A 339 -28.29 17.68 11.44
N ILE A 340 -28.15 16.77 10.47
CA ILE A 340 -28.99 16.76 9.25
C ILE A 340 -30.46 16.44 9.56
N THR A 341 -30.70 15.55 10.53
CA THR A 341 -32.06 15.08 10.90
C THR A 341 -32.70 15.91 12.02
N GLY A 342 -31.93 16.75 12.73
CA GLY A 342 -32.40 17.49 13.89
C GLY A 342 -32.64 16.61 15.14
N LYS A 343 -32.16 15.37 15.16
CA LYS A 343 -32.23 14.49 16.33
C LYS A 343 -31.27 14.97 17.42
N LYS A 344 -31.73 14.94 18.67
CA LYS A 344 -30.85 15.20 19.81
C LYS A 344 -29.92 14.01 20.01
N MET A 345 -28.62 14.26 20.08
CA MET A 345 -27.67 13.28 20.59
C MET A 345 -27.84 13.16 22.10
N GLU A 346 -27.90 11.94 22.62
CA GLU A 346 -27.65 11.73 24.05
C GLU A 346 -26.20 12.09 24.35
N ALA A 347 -25.99 12.93 25.36
CA ALA A 347 -24.70 13.50 25.69
C ALA A 347 -23.79 12.48 26.40
N ALA A 348 -23.32 11.45 25.67
CA ALA A 348 -22.25 10.57 26.13
C ALA A 348 -21.67 9.70 24.99
N LEU A 349 -20.99 10.30 24.01
CA LEU A 349 -20.13 9.51 23.11
C LEU A 349 -18.65 9.81 23.18
N THR A 350 -18.23 10.95 23.75
CA THR A 350 -16.81 11.29 23.71
C THR A 350 -16.37 12.09 24.94
N ASN A 351 -15.70 11.41 25.87
CA ASN A 351 -14.69 12.03 26.73
C ASN A 351 -13.58 11.05 27.16
N PHE A 352 -13.33 9.99 26.39
CA PHE A 352 -12.14 9.19 26.61
C PHE A 352 -10.93 9.92 26.03
N LYS A 353 -10.13 10.56 26.90
CA LYS A 353 -8.77 10.97 26.54
C LYS A 353 -7.94 9.70 26.33
N THR A 354 -7.87 9.21 25.09
CA THR A 354 -6.90 8.18 24.73
C THR A 354 -5.50 8.75 24.94
N ILE A 355 -4.69 8.09 25.77
CA ILE A 355 -3.27 8.43 25.90
C ILE A 355 -2.61 8.13 24.55
N LYS A 356 -2.16 9.17 23.84
CA LYS A 356 -1.40 8.99 22.61
C LYS A 356 -0.02 8.43 22.97
N HIS A 357 0.24 7.20 22.55
CA HIS A 357 1.58 6.61 22.64
C HIS A 357 2.33 6.92 21.34
N SER A 358 3.46 7.63 21.45
CA SER A 358 4.36 7.77 20.30
C SER A 358 4.92 6.40 19.89
N PRO A 359 5.11 6.14 18.59
CA PRO A 359 5.79 4.94 18.13
C PRO A 359 7.14 4.78 18.83
N ARG A 360 7.46 3.54 19.26
CA ARG A 360 8.69 3.24 19.99
C ARG A 360 9.51 2.21 19.25
N PHE A 361 10.81 2.42 19.28
CA PHE A 361 11.76 1.45 18.78
C PHE A 361 11.72 0.19 19.64
N CYS A 362 12.02 -0.95 19.01
CA CYS A 362 12.23 -2.22 19.69
C CYS A 362 13.28 -2.06 20.81
N THR A 363 12.94 -2.44 22.05
CA THR A 363 13.81 -2.31 23.23
C THR A 363 14.79 -3.49 23.40
N GLN A 364 14.90 -4.37 22.40
CA GLN A 364 15.82 -5.50 22.43
C GLN A 364 17.27 -4.98 22.48
N PRO A 365 18.10 -5.40 23.46
CA PRO A 365 19.46 -4.87 23.67
C PRO A 365 20.40 -4.98 22.46
N MET A 366 20.14 -5.94 21.56
CA MET A 366 20.98 -6.27 20.40
C MET A 366 20.47 -5.69 19.08
N CYS A 367 19.46 -4.82 19.10
CA CYS A 367 18.97 -4.19 17.87
C CYS A 367 20.06 -3.24 17.29
N PRO A 368 20.54 -3.48 16.05
CA PRO A 368 21.71 -2.75 15.52
C PRO A 368 21.46 -1.26 15.32
N TYR A 369 20.21 -0.88 15.08
CA TYR A 369 19.82 0.52 14.88
C TYR A 369 20.22 1.40 16.06
N TRP A 370 20.06 0.94 17.32
CA TRP A 370 20.47 1.72 18.50
C TRP A 370 21.96 2.09 18.46
N LYS A 371 22.80 1.15 18.05
CA LYS A 371 24.25 1.32 17.97
C LYS A 371 24.65 2.21 16.81
N VAL A 372 24.02 2.04 15.64
CA VAL A 372 24.22 2.94 14.49
C VAL A 372 23.90 4.39 14.85
N PHE A 373 22.75 4.66 15.48
CA PHE A 373 22.38 6.03 15.89
C PHE A 373 23.30 6.61 16.96
N ALA A 374 23.70 5.80 17.95
CA ALA A 374 24.65 6.24 18.96
C ALA A 374 26.02 6.57 18.35
N ALA A 375 26.49 5.77 17.39
CA ALA A 375 27.74 6.02 16.67
C ALA A 375 27.65 7.30 15.83
N LEU A 376 26.53 7.53 15.14
CA LEU A 376 26.29 8.76 14.38
C LEU A 376 26.36 10.02 15.23
N LYS A 377 25.65 10.03 16.37
CA LYS A 377 25.67 11.16 17.31
C LYS A 377 27.05 11.41 17.90
N LYS A 378 27.88 10.37 18.08
CA LYS A 378 29.26 10.50 18.58
C LYS A 378 30.22 10.99 17.49
N ALA A 379 30.09 10.46 16.27
CA ALA A 379 31.06 10.66 15.19
C ALA A 379 30.82 11.93 14.37
N ALA A 380 29.55 12.26 14.09
CA ALA A 380 29.19 13.35 13.18
C ALA A 380 27.89 14.05 13.62
N PRO A 381 27.80 14.58 14.86
CA PRO A 381 26.56 15.17 15.39
C PRO A 381 26.04 16.38 14.60
N GLN A 382 26.90 17.02 13.81
CA GLN A 382 26.57 18.21 13.03
C GLN A 382 26.08 17.89 11.60
N ALA A 383 26.09 16.61 11.18
CA ALA A 383 25.74 16.23 9.81
C ALA A 383 24.26 16.48 9.50
N ILE A 384 23.93 16.57 8.20
CA ILE A 384 22.53 16.53 7.75
C ILE A 384 22.14 15.07 7.60
N PHE A 385 21.11 14.63 8.32
CA PHE A 385 20.67 13.24 8.36
C PHE A 385 19.42 12.99 7.51
N GLY A 386 19.61 12.23 6.44
CA GLY A 386 18.53 11.69 5.62
C GLY A 386 18.01 10.36 6.12
N GLY A 387 16.72 10.29 6.40
CA GLY A 387 16.00 9.07 6.72
C GLY A 387 15.24 8.49 5.53
N ASP A 388 14.77 7.26 5.71
CA ASP A 388 14.02 6.49 4.73
C ASP A 388 12.97 5.63 5.50
N ILE A 389 12.10 4.88 4.83
CA ILE A 389 11.00 4.15 5.46
C ILE A 389 11.44 2.74 5.86
N GLY A 390 11.28 2.39 7.14
CA GLY A 390 11.72 1.12 7.74
C GLY A 390 11.97 1.29 9.24
N CYS A 391 12.49 0.28 9.96
CA CYS A 391 12.65 0.35 11.43
C CYS A 391 13.33 1.64 11.90
N TYR A 392 14.37 2.04 11.18
CA TYR A 392 15.17 3.23 11.43
C TYR A 392 14.35 4.53 11.46
N MET A 393 13.22 4.62 10.74
CA MET A 393 12.36 5.80 10.74
C MET A 393 11.91 6.24 12.14
N ILE A 394 11.74 5.28 13.05
CA ILE A 394 11.28 5.54 14.43
C ILE A 394 12.30 6.39 15.21
N ALA A 395 13.55 6.49 14.74
CA ALA A 395 14.56 7.38 15.31
C ALA A 395 14.29 8.87 15.03
N GLY A 396 13.27 9.21 14.24
CA GLY A 396 12.73 10.58 14.15
C GLY A 396 11.99 11.01 15.42
N PHE A 397 11.53 10.06 16.24
CA PHE A 397 10.86 10.36 17.52
C PHE A 397 11.85 10.45 18.68
N ALA A 398 11.39 11.03 19.80
CA ALA A 398 12.13 11.06 21.05
C ALA A 398 12.43 9.62 21.55
N PRO A 399 13.61 9.37 22.15
CA PRO A 399 14.66 10.33 22.50
C PRO A 399 15.72 10.55 21.40
N MET A 400 15.56 9.95 20.22
CA MET A 400 16.59 9.95 19.19
C MET A 400 16.58 11.22 18.34
N GLN A 401 15.44 11.57 17.74
CA GLN A 401 15.26 12.76 16.90
C GLN A 401 16.43 13.00 15.92
N VAL A 402 16.80 11.97 15.15
CA VAL A 402 18.03 11.96 14.33
C VAL A 402 17.85 12.64 12.97
N TYR A 403 16.66 12.62 12.37
CA TYR A 403 16.49 12.97 10.96
C TYR A 403 16.12 14.44 10.71
N ASP A 404 16.76 15.03 9.70
CA ASP A 404 16.40 16.34 9.15
C ASP A 404 15.36 16.22 8.02
N TYR A 405 15.37 15.11 7.28
CA TYR A 405 14.38 14.82 6.25
C TYR A 405 14.10 13.33 6.11
N MET A 406 12.91 12.99 5.61
CA MET A 406 12.46 11.63 5.30
C MET A 406 11.31 11.73 4.28
N PHE A 407 11.27 10.83 3.30
CA PHE A 407 10.27 10.91 2.23
C PHE A 407 9.61 9.55 1.93
N CYS A 408 10.16 8.75 1.02
CA CYS A 408 9.64 7.42 0.67
C CYS A 408 10.75 6.37 0.58
N MET A 409 10.36 5.10 0.40
CA MET A 409 11.29 3.97 0.27
C MET A 409 12.33 4.20 -0.83
N GLY A 410 13.61 4.21 -0.44
CA GLY A 410 14.77 4.36 -1.33
C GLY A 410 15.13 5.79 -1.70
N SER A 411 14.43 6.80 -1.15
CA SER A 411 14.64 8.20 -1.53
C SER A 411 15.81 8.88 -0.84
N SER A 412 16.29 8.35 0.29
CA SER A 412 17.25 9.08 1.14
C SER A 412 18.55 9.41 0.39
N ILE A 413 19.10 8.46 -0.36
CA ILE A 413 20.31 8.65 -1.17
C ILE A 413 20.09 9.69 -2.28
N GLY A 414 18.95 9.62 -2.97
CA GLY A 414 18.64 10.54 -4.08
C GLY A 414 18.44 11.98 -3.62
N ILE A 415 17.66 12.18 -2.56
CA ILE A 415 17.47 13.51 -1.94
C ILE A 415 18.80 14.00 -1.36
N GLY A 416 19.53 13.14 -0.67
CA GLY A 416 20.82 13.48 -0.10
C GLY A 416 21.85 13.90 -1.14
N HIS A 417 21.86 13.25 -2.31
CA HIS A 417 22.65 13.67 -3.46
C HIS A 417 22.29 15.10 -3.89
N GLY A 418 21.00 15.41 -4.03
CA GLY A 418 20.53 16.75 -4.41
C GLY A 418 20.95 17.82 -3.41
N ILE A 419 20.77 17.57 -2.11
CA ILE A 419 21.22 18.46 -1.03
C ILE A 419 22.73 18.66 -1.11
N ALA A 420 23.50 17.59 -1.25
CA ALA A 420 24.95 17.65 -1.26
C ALA A 420 25.50 18.44 -2.47
N LYS A 421 24.88 18.28 -3.65
CA LYS A 421 25.19 19.12 -4.82
C LYS A 421 24.85 20.58 -4.58
N ALA A 422 23.65 20.87 -4.04
CA ALA A 422 23.23 22.24 -3.75
C ALA A 422 24.17 22.93 -2.75
N LEU A 423 24.63 22.22 -1.72
CA LEU A 423 25.59 22.74 -0.76
C LEU A 423 26.97 23.03 -1.39
N GLY A 424 27.35 22.34 -2.46
CA GLY A 424 28.55 22.65 -3.23
C GLY A 424 28.41 23.87 -4.15
N MET A 425 27.18 24.35 -4.39
CA MET A 425 26.93 25.52 -5.24
C MET A 425 27.13 26.81 -4.43
N ASN A 426 27.92 27.75 -4.96
CA ASN A 426 28.15 29.09 -4.41
C ASN A 426 28.75 29.18 -3.00
N GLN A 427 29.38 28.12 -2.47
CA GLN A 427 30.13 28.22 -1.22
C GLN A 427 31.58 28.69 -1.45
N PRO A 428 32.13 29.56 -0.59
CA PRO A 428 33.55 29.86 -0.61
C PRO A 428 34.34 28.57 -0.38
N ALA A 429 35.44 28.39 -1.11
CA ALA A 429 36.24 27.17 -1.14
C ALA A 429 36.93 26.78 0.18
N SER A 430 36.63 27.43 1.31
CA SER A 430 37.27 27.13 2.59
C SER A 430 36.59 25.96 3.30
N ALA A 431 37.42 25.06 3.83
CA ALA A 431 36.98 23.88 4.57
C ALA A 431 36.15 24.25 5.83
N GLU A 432 36.39 25.41 6.44
CA GLU A 432 35.60 25.87 7.59
C GLU A 432 34.14 26.24 7.25
N ALA A 433 33.84 26.70 6.04
CA ALA A 433 32.46 27.09 5.65
C ALA A 433 31.55 25.87 5.36
N MET A 434 32.18 24.77 4.95
CA MET A 434 31.57 23.47 4.66
C MET A 434 31.54 22.52 5.87
N ALA A 435 32.28 22.85 6.94
CA ALA A 435 32.36 22.03 8.15
C ALA A 435 30.96 21.84 8.77
N GLY A 436 30.57 20.59 9.00
CA GLY A 436 29.27 20.27 9.59
C GLY A 436 28.08 20.34 8.64
N LYS A 437 28.27 20.20 7.32
CA LYS A 437 27.15 20.22 6.35
C LYS A 437 27.12 19.01 5.40
N LYS A 438 27.92 17.98 5.65
CA LYS A 438 27.90 16.77 4.81
C LYS A 438 26.65 15.95 5.12
N VAL A 439 26.05 15.40 4.07
CA VAL A 439 24.83 14.60 4.18
C VAL A 439 25.19 13.15 4.49
N ILE A 440 24.58 12.62 5.54
CA ILE A 440 24.59 11.19 5.88
C ILE A 440 23.18 10.64 5.63
N THR A 441 23.08 9.56 4.85
CA THR A 441 21.80 8.92 4.51
C THR A 441 21.71 7.56 5.17
N LEU A 442 20.56 7.21 5.73
CA LEU A 442 20.30 5.90 6.33
C LEU A 442 19.23 5.15 5.53
N MET A 443 19.49 3.87 5.30
CA MET A 443 18.60 2.97 4.56
C MET A 443 18.69 1.55 5.12
N GLY A 444 17.60 0.78 5.08
CA GLY A 444 17.61 -0.66 5.41
C GLY A 444 18.01 -1.53 4.21
N ASP A 445 18.35 -2.79 4.45
CA ASP A 445 18.58 -3.81 3.43
C ASP A 445 17.41 -3.98 2.45
N SER A 446 16.19 -4.22 2.93
CA SER A 446 15.01 -4.40 2.08
C SER A 446 14.78 -3.16 1.21
N THR A 447 14.92 -1.98 1.80
CA THR A 447 14.79 -0.70 1.08
C THR A 447 15.88 -0.52 0.02
N PHE A 448 17.10 -0.99 0.31
CA PHE A 448 18.21 -0.98 -0.65
C PHE A 448 17.89 -1.85 -1.87
N PHE A 449 17.42 -3.10 -1.65
CA PHE A 449 17.00 -3.99 -2.73
C PHE A 449 15.77 -3.50 -3.49
N HIS A 450 14.86 -2.79 -2.81
CA HIS A 450 13.61 -2.30 -3.38
C HIS A 450 13.83 -1.18 -4.41
N SER A 451 14.49 -0.09 -4.00
CA SER A 451 14.69 1.12 -4.82
C SER A 451 15.96 1.90 -4.49
N GLY A 452 16.78 1.44 -3.54
CA GLY A 452 18.05 2.10 -3.20
C GLY A 452 19.17 1.90 -4.22
N MET A 453 19.18 0.78 -4.95
CA MET A 453 20.22 0.51 -5.96
C MET A 453 20.27 1.56 -7.08
N PRO A 454 19.16 1.95 -7.75
CA PRO A 454 19.20 3.03 -8.74
C PRO A 454 19.65 4.38 -8.14
N ALA A 455 19.22 4.69 -6.92
CA ALA A 455 19.62 5.93 -6.25
C ALA A 455 21.14 5.98 -5.98
N LEU A 456 21.72 4.86 -5.54
CA LEU A 456 23.17 4.74 -5.33
C LEU A 456 23.93 4.84 -6.65
N LEU A 457 23.47 4.15 -7.71
CA LEU A 457 24.07 4.24 -9.03
C LEU A 457 24.11 5.69 -9.53
N ASN A 458 23.00 6.42 -9.39
CA ASN A 458 22.93 7.83 -9.75
C ASN A 458 23.91 8.68 -8.94
N ALA A 459 24.03 8.42 -7.64
CA ALA A 459 24.94 9.16 -6.76
C ALA A 459 26.42 8.89 -7.10
N VAL A 460 26.78 7.65 -7.48
CA VAL A 460 28.13 7.30 -7.96
C VAL A 460 28.41 7.97 -9.31
N TYR A 461 27.53 7.78 -10.30
CA TYR A 461 27.68 8.33 -11.64
C TYR A 461 27.85 9.85 -11.63
N ASN A 462 27.05 10.54 -10.82
CA ASN A 462 27.10 12.00 -10.70
C ASN A 462 28.09 12.50 -9.64
N GLN A 463 29.01 11.67 -9.16
CA GLN A 463 30.09 12.05 -8.22
C GLN A 463 29.54 12.81 -6.99
N SER A 464 28.57 12.20 -6.31
CA SER A 464 28.08 12.67 -5.03
C SER A 464 29.16 12.56 -3.97
N ASN A 465 29.10 13.40 -2.94
CA ASN A 465 29.99 13.35 -1.77
C ASN A 465 29.22 12.99 -0.49
N ILE A 466 28.16 12.18 -0.58
CA ILE A 466 27.38 11.75 0.59
C ILE A 466 28.03 10.53 1.27
N LEU A 467 27.72 10.33 2.55
CA LEU A 467 27.94 9.06 3.25
C LEU A 467 26.61 8.29 3.32
N ALA A 468 26.53 7.12 2.71
CA ALA A 468 25.38 6.24 2.83
C ALA A 468 25.65 5.13 3.86
N ILE A 469 24.70 4.91 4.77
CA ILE A 469 24.74 3.83 5.75
C ILE A 469 23.56 2.90 5.47
N ILE A 470 23.89 1.69 5.00
CA ILE A 470 22.92 0.63 4.76
C ILE A 470 22.94 -0.29 5.98
N VAL A 471 21.83 -0.33 6.71
CA VAL A 471 21.68 -1.21 7.88
C VAL A 471 21.12 -2.55 7.42
N ASP A 472 22.00 -3.54 7.39
CA ASP A 472 21.73 -4.89 6.93
C ASP A 472 21.31 -5.79 8.10
N ASN A 473 20.00 -5.80 8.38
CA ASN A 473 19.41 -6.60 9.46
C ASN A 473 18.82 -7.94 8.99
N ARG A 474 19.00 -8.27 7.71
CA ARG A 474 18.66 -9.54 7.05
C ARG A 474 17.16 -9.83 6.92
N ILE A 475 16.29 -8.84 7.13
CA ILE A 475 14.84 -9.08 7.16
C ILE A 475 13.99 -7.82 6.96
N THR A 476 12.86 -7.96 6.25
CA THR A 476 11.85 -6.90 6.17
C THR A 476 11.02 -6.88 7.47
N ALA A 477 11.56 -6.20 8.49
CA ALA A 477 11.15 -6.38 9.88
C ALA A 477 9.77 -5.77 10.23
N MET A 478 9.53 -4.49 9.91
CA MET A 478 8.36 -3.75 10.40
C MET A 478 7.02 -4.30 9.93
N THR A 479 6.98 -4.88 8.73
CA THR A 479 5.75 -5.32 8.06
C THR A 479 5.40 -6.78 8.36
N GLY A 480 6.21 -7.50 9.16
CA GLY A 480 5.91 -8.87 9.55
C GLY A 480 7.09 -9.85 9.56
N HIS A 481 8.32 -9.39 9.35
CA HIS A 481 9.53 -10.23 9.23
C HIS A 481 9.50 -11.13 7.99
N GLN A 482 9.13 -10.57 6.84
CA GLN A 482 9.16 -11.27 5.56
C GLN A 482 10.60 -11.42 5.06
N PRO A 483 10.92 -12.52 4.37
CA PRO A 483 12.23 -12.72 3.78
C PRO A 483 12.51 -11.68 2.70
N ASN A 484 13.78 -11.34 2.55
CA ASN A 484 14.29 -10.47 1.48
C ASN A 484 15.57 -11.10 0.89
N PRO A 485 16.11 -10.58 -0.23
CA PRO A 485 17.29 -11.16 -0.88
C PRO A 485 18.54 -11.30 0.02
N GLY A 486 18.64 -10.49 1.08
CA GLY A 486 19.74 -10.55 2.04
C GLY A 486 19.62 -11.67 3.08
N MET A 487 18.44 -12.29 3.23
CA MET A 487 18.18 -13.30 4.28
C MET A 487 18.73 -14.69 3.97
N GLY A 488 18.80 -15.08 2.68
CA GLY A 488 19.15 -16.44 2.26
C GLY A 488 18.00 -17.45 2.39
N GLU A 489 16.75 -16.98 2.53
CA GLU A 489 15.55 -17.80 2.56
C GLU A 489 14.53 -17.31 1.52
N ASN A 490 13.89 -18.24 0.83
CA ASN A 490 12.85 -18.03 -0.17
C ASN A 490 11.64 -18.92 0.18
N VAL A 491 10.43 -18.44 -0.11
CA VAL A 491 9.20 -19.15 0.29
C VAL A 491 9.04 -20.48 -0.43
N GLU A 492 9.34 -20.53 -1.73
CA GLU A 492 9.19 -21.70 -2.60
C GLU A 492 10.47 -22.56 -2.58
N ALA A 493 11.64 -21.93 -2.73
CA ALA A 493 12.92 -22.64 -2.88
C ALA A 493 13.57 -23.03 -1.54
N GLY A 494 13.05 -22.57 -0.40
CA GLY A 494 13.67 -22.81 0.90
C GLY A 494 14.98 -22.02 1.07
N THR A 495 16.08 -22.68 1.39
CA THR A 495 17.38 -22.01 1.55
C THR A 495 17.99 -21.65 0.19
N VAL A 496 18.35 -20.38 0.02
CA VAL A 496 18.93 -19.82 -1.21
C VAL A 496 20.21 -19.04 -0.91
N ALA A 497 20.99 -18.72 -1.94
CA ALA A 497 22.21 -17.92 -1.76
C ALA A 497 21.87 -16.50 -1.29
N GLU A 498 22.56 -16.05 -0.24
CA GLU A 498 22.44 -14.68 0.26
C GLU A 498 23.01 -13.67 -0.74
N VAL A 499 22.25 -12.62 -1.02
CA VAL A 499 22.75 -11.47 -1.78
C VAL A 499 23.52 -10.54 -0.85
N LYS A 500 24.83 -10.40 -1.08
CA LYS A 500 25.71 -9.54 -0.28
C LYS A 500 25.69 -8.10 -0.78
N ILE A 501 25.18 -7.19 0.05
CA ILE A 501 25.04 -5.76 -0.28
C ILE A 501 26.37 -5.13 -0.71
N GLU A 502 27.48 -5.46 -0.05
CA GLU A 502 28.81 -4.94 -0.38
C GLU A 502 29.27 -5.31 -1.80
N GLN A 503 28.85 -6.45 -2.32
CA GLN A 503 29.18 -6.86 -3.69
C GLN A 503 28.40 -6.03 -4.71
N ILE A 504 27.12 -5.73 -4.43
CA ILE A 504 26.31 -4.83 -5.25
C ILE A 504 26.89 -3.42 -5.20
N VAL A 505 27.17 -2.89 -4.01
CA VAL A 505 27.72 -1.55 -3.83
C VAL A 505 29.04 -1.37 -4.60
N ALA A 506 29.94 -2.36 -4.56
CA ALA A 506 31.15 -2.37 -5.36
C ALA A 506 30.85 -2.40 -6.87
N ALA A 507 29.91 -3.25 -7.31
CA ALA A 507 29.50 -3.34 -8.71
C ALA A 507 28.85 -2.05 -9.24
N LEU A 508 28.20 -1.27 -8.38
CA LEU A 508 27.65 0.05 -8.71
C LEU A 508 28.72 1.16 -8.78
N GLY A 509 29.99 0.84 -8.52
CA GLY A 509 31.15 1.71 -8.76
C GLY A 509 31.70 2.43 -7.52
N VAL A 510 31.28 2.05 -6.31
CA VAL A 510 31.92 2.56 -5.08
C VAL A 510 33.30 1.93 -4.92
N LYS A 511 34.32 2.77 -4.74
CA LYS A 511 35.72 2.33 -4.59
C LYS A 511 35.90 1.48 -3.34
N ALA A 512 36.83 0.52 -3.39
CA ALA A 512 37.09 -0.40 -2.28
C ALA A 512 37.48 0.34 -0.99
N GLU A 513 38.26 1.42 -1.08
CA GLU A 513 38.64 2.25 0.08
C GLU A 513 37.46 3.04 0.69
N ASN A 514 36.33 3.15 -0.02
CA ASN A 514 35.14 3.90 0.40
C ASN A 514 33.96 2.99 0.73
N LEU A 515 34.21 1.70 0.87
CA LEU A 515 33.24 0.69 1.25
C LEU A 515 33.74 -0.08 2.46
N LYS A 516 32.93 -0.12 3.52
CA LYS A 516 33.25 -0.90 4.72
C LYS A 516 32.02 -1.64 5.24
N VAL A 517 32.19 -2.92 5.56
CA VAL A 517 31.22 -3.70 6.33
C VAL A 517 31.65 -3.68 7.79
N VAL A 518 30.73 -3.34 8.70
CA VAL A 518 30.97 -3.28 10.15
C VAL A 518 29.78 -3.89 10.88
N ASP A 519 30.01 -4.68 11.93
CA ASP A 519 28.96 -5.04 12.89
C ASP A 519 28.86 -3.91 13.93
N PRO A 520 27.77 -3.12 13.96
CA PRO A 520 27.68 -1.97 14.84
C PRO A 520 27.54 -2.35 16.33
N VAL A 521 27.19 -3.61 16.63
CA VAL A 521 27.01 -4.10 18.00
C VAL A 521 28.33 -4.60 18.56
N ASP A 522 29.01 -5.47 17.82
CA ASP A 522 30.26 -6.11 18.26
C ASP A 522 31.49 -5.20 18.03
N ASP A 523 31.45 -4.30 17.04
CA ASP A 523 32.52 -3.34 16.70
C ASP A 523 32.02 -1.89 16.69
N PHE A 524 31.52 -1.43 17.85
CA PHE A 524 31.00 -0.07 17.99
C PHE A 524 32.07 1.01 17.75
N ASP A 525 33.29 0.83 18.28
CA ASP A 525 34.35 1.81 18.11
C ASP A 525 34.90 1.82 16.67
N GLY A 526 34.96 0.67 15.99
CA GLY A 526 35.24 0.60 14.56
C GLY A 526 34.15 1.27 13.71
N MET A 527 32.88 1.17 14.10
CA MET A 527 31.79 1.91 13.44
C MET A 527 31.97 3.42 13.58
N VAL A 528 32.30 3.91 14.80
CA VAL A 528 32.57 5.33 15.05
C VAL A 528 33.76 5.82 14.22
N ALA A 529 34.87 5.08 14.22
CA ALA A 529 36.06 5.42 13.45
C ALA A 529 35.79 5.44 11.94
N THR A 530 35.03 4.47 11.43
CA THR A 530 34.65 4.38 10.01
C THR A 530 33.76 5.56 9.60
N ILE A 531 32.77 5.94 10.44
CA ILE A 531 31.95 7.13 10.17
C ILE A 531 32.85 8.37 10.12
N GLN A 532 33.77 8.56 11.07
CA GLN A 532 34.66 9.72 11.09
C GLN A 532 35.55 9.80 9.85
N ASP A 533 36.16 8.67 9.45
CA ASP A 533 36.98 8.58 8.24
C ASP A 533 36.14 8.94 7.01
N PHE A 534 35.03 8.22 6.78
CA PHE A 534 34.22 8.41 5.58
C PHE A 534 33.51 9.76 5.55
N TYR A 535 33.20 10.34 6.71
CA TYR A 535 32.66 11.70 6.81
C TYR A 535 33.67 12.74 6.32
N SER A 536 34.98 12.53 6.47
CA SER A 536 36.01 13.46 6.00
C SER A 536 36.25 13.44 4.48
N LYS A 537 35.79 12.40 3.78
CA LYS A 537 36.03 12.22 2.33
C LYS A 537 35.15 13.13 1.47
N ASN A 538 35.65 13.52 0.30
CA ASN A 538 34.92 14.37 -0.67
C ASN A 538 34.26 13.58 -1.80
N GLU A 539 34.07 12.28 -1.61
CA GLU A 539 33.44 11.37 -2.57
C GLU A 539 32.48 10.43 -1.86
N ILE A 540 31.62 9.78 -2.63
CA ILE A 540 30.62 8.87 -2.09
C ILE A 540 31.29 7.74 -1.33
N SER A 541 30.80 7.49 -0.13
CA SER A 541 31.26 6.41 0.73
C SER A 541 30.07 5.66 1.30
N VAL A 542 30.23 4.34 1.50
CA VAL A 542 29.15 3.46 1.92
C VAL A 542 29.59 2.58 3.09
N ILE A 543 28.83 2.60 4.18
CA ILE A 543 28.98 1.67 5.29
C ILE A 543 27.83 0.66 5.23
N VAL A 544 28.14 -0.62 5.21
CA VAL A 544 27.16 -1.69 5.40
C VAL A 544 27.24 -2.11 6.87
N ALA A 545 26.30 -1.62 7.68
CA ALA A 545 26.18 -1.96 9.08
C ALA A 545 25.40 -3.27 9.23
N ARG A 546 26.10 -4.40 9.28
CA ARG A 546 25.51 -5.74 9.21
C ARG A 546 25.37 -6.37 10.58
N ARG A 547 24.14 -6.70 10.96
CA ARG A 547 23.82 -7.48 12.16
C ARG A 547 22.39 -7.98 12.07
N MET A 548 22.16 -9.27 12.28
CA MET A 548 20.81 -9.85 12.23
C MET A 548 19.83 -9.15 13.19
N CYS A 549 18.57 -9.01 12.78
CA CYS A 549 17.52 -8.50 13.65
C CYS A 549 17.40 -9.35 14.93
N ALA A 550 17.46 -8.72 16.10
CA ALA A 550 17.37 -9.40 17.40
C ALA A 550 16.05 -10.19 17.59
N LEU A 551 14.95 -9.72 16.97
CA LEU A 551 13.68 -10.46 16.98
C LEU A 551 13.71 -11.69 16.08
N LEU A 552 14.47 -11.64 14.99
CA LEU A 552 14.69 -12.78 14.10
C LEU A 552 15.58 -13.83 14.77
N GLU A 553 16.68 -13.42 15.42
CA GLU A 553 17.54 -14.31 16.22
C GLU A 553 16.70 -15.08 17.25
N LYS A 554 15.87 -14.35 18.03
CA LYS A 554 14.96 -14.95 19.00
C LYS A 554 13.96 -15.94 18.38
N ARG A 555 13.41 -15.63 17.20
CA ARG A 555 12.49 -16.54 16.47
C ARG A 555 13.20 -17.80 15.98
N LYS A 556 14.48 -17.69 15.61
CA LYS A 556 15.32 -18.82 15.20
C LYS A 556 15.91 -19.60 16.39
N GLY A 557 15.79 -19.06 17.61
CA GLY A 557 16.31 -19.70 18.82
C GLY A 557 17.82 -19.61 18.96
N ILE A 558 18.44 -18.53 18.43
CA ILE A 558 19.88 -18.27 18.44
C ILE A 558 20.20 -17.14 19.41
#